data_AF-A0A2P2IAJ3-F1
#
_entry.id   AF-A0A2P2IAJ3-F1
#
_cell.length_a   1.000
_cell.length_b   1.000
_cell.length_c   1.000
_cell.angle_alpha   90.00
_cell.angle_beta   90.00
_cell.angle_gamma   90.00
#
_symmetry.space_group_name_H-M   'P 1'
#
loop_
_entity.id
_entity.type
_entity.pdbx_description
1 polymer ?
#
loop_
_entity_poly.entity_id
_entity_poly.type
_entity_poly.pdbx_seq_one_letter_code
_entity_poly.pdbx_strand_id
1 'polypeptide(L)'
;ETSLTSLRWILLDLAQNQDVQELVYKEVSTVAGEQNLVTLSDLPQLVFTQAAMMESLRLHPVVPLGVPHGATKDLVIEGYHIPAGTMLIPLIAEVHHDTSHWTAPDEYRPHRFIDPSTNQIRRHSSFMPFQTGRRACPGEDHARMVMLLYLTQILLHYKMILPGDYAKYFPNEDTTIKQSNQYSNDEKIFDAANSTTNSDKNNSNINQQDNSEIKQKCDNIQIRS
;
A
#
# COMPACT_ATOMS: atom_id res chain seq x y z
N GLU A 1 -17.62 -2.70 5.96
CA GLU A 1 -16.75 -2.40 7.12
C GLU A 1 -15.25 -2.28 6.80
N THR A 2 -14.51 -3.35 6.46
CA THR A 2 -13.04 -3.28 6.34
C THR A 2 -12.57 -2.28 5.27
N SER A 3 -13.07 -2.38 4.03
CA SER A 3 -12.71 -1.46 2.94
C SER A 3 -13.08 0.00 3.25
N LEU A 4 -14.22 0.23 3.93
CA LEU A 4 -14.63 1.57 4.33
C LEU A 4 -13.70 2.15 5.41
N THR A 5 -13.27 1.31 6.35
CA THR A 5 -12.31 1.72 7.39
C THR A 5 -10.95 2.03 6.79
N SER A 6 -10.47 1.21 5.85
CA SER A 6 -9.27 1.50 5.08
C SER A 6 -9.39 2.80 4.28
N LEU A 7 -10.51 3.03 3.60
CA LEU A 7 -10.77 4.27 2.86
C LEU A 7 -10.73 5.51 3.77
N ARG A 8 -11.25 5.41 5.00
CA ARG A 8 -11.17 6.52 5.98
C ARG A 8 -9.72 6.85 6.33
N TRP A 9 -8.87 5.84 6.57
CA TRP A 9 -7.44 6.05 6.83
C TRP A 9 -6.75 6.68 5.62
N ILE A 10 -7.02 6.19 4.41
CA ILE A 10 -6.44 6.75 3.18
C ILE A 10 -6.80 8.23 3.03
N LEU A 11 -8.07 8.61 3.24
CA LEU A 11 -8.50 10.00 3.15
C LEU A 11 -7.86 10.87 4.25
N LEU A 12 -7.65 10.32 5.44
CA LEU A 12 -6.99 11.01 6.55
C LEU A 12 -5.51 11.24 6.26
N ASP A 13 -4.80 10.22 5.77
CA ASP A 13 -3.39 10.30 5.40
C ASP A 13 -3.17 11.33 4.30
N LEU A 14 -4.05 11.38 3.29
CA LEU A 14 -4.02 12.41 2.25
C LEU A 14 -4.38 13.81 2.78
N ALA A 15 -5.30 13.92 3.74
CA ALA A 15 -5.62 15.20 4.37
C ALA A 15 -4.44 15.75 5.20
N GLN A 16 -3.61 14.88 5.77
CA GLN A 16 -2.39 15.24 6.49
C GLN A 16 -1.22 15.58 5.57
N ASN A 17 -1.14 14.93 4.41
CA ASN A 17 -0.04 15.05 3.45
C ASN A 17 -0.56 15.70 2.15
N GLN A 18 -0.74 17.02 2.19
CA GLN A 18 -1.36 17.81 1.11
C GLN A 18 -0.56 17.76 -0.20
N ASP A 19 0.76 17.67 -0.10
CA ASP A 19 1.71 17.46 -1.19
C ASP A 19 1.46 16.12 -1.90
N VAL A 20 1.29 15.04 -1.14
CA VAL A 20 0.91 13.73 -1.71
C VAL A 20 -0.48 13.79 -2.32
N GLN A 21 -1.43 14.44 -1.66
CA GLN A 21 -2.79 14.60 -2.20
C GLN A 21 -2.80 15.35 -3.54
N GLU A 22 -1.96 16.36 -3.70
CA GLU A 22 -1.84 17.11 -4.95
C GLU A 22 -1.26 16.25 -6.08
N LEU A 23 -0.27 15.41 -5.78
CA LEU A 23 0.26 14.44 -6.75
C LEU A 23 -0.79 13.39 -7.14
N VAL A 24 -1.54 12.86 -6.17
CA VAL A 24 -2.67 11.94 -6.44
C VAL A 24 -3.72 12.64 -7.30
N TYR A 25 -4.10 13.86 -6.96
CA TYR A 25 -5.08 14.63 -7.74
C TYR A 25 -4.60 14.88 -9.18
N LYS A 26 -3.33 15.26 -9.38
CA LYS A 26 -2.73 15.45 -10.71
C LYS A 26 -2.78 14.17 -11.54
N GLU A 27 -2.42 13.02 -10.96
CA GLU A 27 -2.52 11.72 -11.64
C GLU A 27 -3.97 11.38 -12.00
N VAL A 28 -4.88 11.47 -11.01
CA VAL A 28 -6.29 11.11 -11.18
C VAL A 28 -6.99 12.02 -12.21
N SER A 29 -6.77 13.32 -12.15
CA SER A 29 -7.35 14.28 -13.11
C SER A 29 -6.81 14.07 -14.53
N THR A 30 -5.52 13.73 -14.67
CA THR A 30 -4.93 13.38 -15.97
C THR A 30 -5.59 12.14 -16.56
N VAL A 31 -5.76 11.09 -15.77
CA VAL A 31 -6.38 9.83 -16.22
C VAL A 31 -7.87 10.00 -16.49
N ALA A 32 -8.60 10.77 -15.68
CA ALA A 32 -10.02 11.04 -15.87
C ALA A 32 -10.31 11.85 -17.15
N GLY A 33 -9.38 12.71 -17.56
CA GLY A 33 -9.50 13.54 -18.75
C GLY A 33 -10.78 14.37 -18.79
N GLU A 34 -11.31 14.59 -20.00
CA GLU A 34 -12.54 15.37 -20.21
C GLU A 34 -13.79 14.69 -19.64
N GLN A 35 -13.75 13.37 -19.43
CA GLN A 35 -14.88 12.62 -18.90
C GLN A 35 -15.09 12.85 -17.41
N ASN A 36 -14.09 13.41 -16.72
CA ASN A 36 -14.07 13.64 -15.27
C ASN A 36 -14.52 12.39 -14.49
N LEU A 37 -14.12 11.21 -14.98
CA LEU A 37 -14.54 9.93 -14.46
C LEU A 37 -13.41 8.91 -14.63
N VAL A 38 -12.99 8.28 -13.54
CA VAL A 38 -12.12 7.11 -13.57
C VAL A 38 -12.97 5.84 -13.59
N THR A 39 -12.65 4.92 -14.49
CA THR A 39 -13.30 3.61 -14.62
C THR A 39 -12.37 2.47 -14.23
N LEU A 40 -12.90 1.24 -14.24
CA LEU A 40 -12.13 0.04 -13.89
C LEU A 40 -10.93 -0.21 -14.81
N SER A 41 -11.04 0.11 -16.10
CA SER A 41 -9.94 -0.07 -17.06
C SER A 41 -8.80 0.92 -16.83
N ASP A 42 -9.05 1.99 -16.10
CA ASP A 42 -8.09 3.08 -15.88
C ASP A 42 -7.25 2.85 -14.63
N LEU A 43 -7.71 2.00 -13.70
CA LEU A 43 -7.02 1.70 -12.45
C LEU A 43 -5.54 1.31 -12.61
N PRO A 44 -5.13 0.51 -13.62
CA PRO A 44 -3.72 0.19 -13.82
C PRO A 44 -2.82 1.40 -14.09
N GLN A 45 -3.37 2.52 -14.59
CA GLN A 45 -2.63 3.75 -14.90
C GLN A 45 -2.39 4.62 -13.66
N LEU A 46 -3.15 4.38 -12.58
CA LEU A 46 -3.10 5.16 -11.34
C LEU A 46 -2.00 4.64 -10.40
N VAL A 47 -0.75 4.65 -10.86
CA VAL A 47 0.39 4.05 -10.14
C VAL A 47 0.63 4.76 -8.81
N PHE A 48 0.69 6.08 -8.80
CA PHE A 48 0.95 6.86 -7.59
C PHE A 48 -0.21 6.77 -6.60
N THR A 49 -1.45 6.83 -7.08
CA THR A 49 -2.66 6.66 -6.26
C THR A 49 -2.71 5.27 -5.62
N GLN A 50 -2.35 4.22 -6.36
CA GLN A 50 -2.22 2.87 -5.82
C GLN A 50 -1.13 2.78 -4.75
N ALA A 51 0.01 3.42 -4.98
CA ALA A 51 1.10 3.47 -4.01
C ALA A 51 0.70 4.21 -2.71
N ALA A 52 -0.04 5.31 -2.82
CA ALA A 52 -0.58 6.05 -1.68
C ALA A 52 -1.57 5.20 -0.87
N MET A 53 -2.49 4.51 -1.56
CA MET A 53 -3.38 3.54 -0.91
C MET A 53 -2.59 2.43 -0.20
N MET A 54 -1.55 1.89 -0.83
CA MET A 54 -0.72 0.84 -0.24
C MET A 54 0.00 1.31 1.03
N GLU A 55 0.52 2.53 1.04
CA GLU A 55 1.17 3.10 2.22
C GLU A 55 0.19 3.33 3.37
N SER A 56 -1.03 3.77 3.06
CA SER A 56 -2.08 3.90 4.07
C SER A 56 -2.45 2.53 4.68
N LEU A 57 -2.54 1.50 3.84
CA LEU A 57 -2.82 0.12 4.30
C LEU A 57 -1.66 -0.50 5.09
N ARG A 58 -0.43 -0.01 4.91
CA ARG A 58 0.76 -0.42 5.68
C ARG A 58 0.75 0.21 7.06
N LEU A 59 0.57 1.53 7.13
CA LEU A 59 0.53 2.26 8.41
C LEU A 59 -0.69 1.88 9.24
N HIS A 60 -1.83 1.67 8.58
CA HIS A 60 -3.12 1.48 9.22
C HIS A 60 -3.78 0.16 8.82
N PRO A 61 -3.17 -1.02 9.15
CA PRO A 61 -3.76 -2.30 8.82
C PRO A 61 -5.05 -2.50 9.65
N VAL A 62 -6.19 -2.60 8.97
CA VAL A 62 -7.51 -2.75 9.62
C VAL A 62 -7.62 -4.04 10.44
N VAL A 63 -6.81 -5.04 10.11
CA VAL A 63 -6.72 -6.31 10.86
C VAL A 63 -5.27 -6.48 11.35
N PRO A 64 -4.84 -5.74 12.38
CA PRO A 64 -3.43 -5.64 12.78
C PRO A 64 -2.85 -6.96 13.31
N LEU A 65 -3.70 -7.85 13.83
CA LEU A 65 -3.34 -9.18 14.31
C LEU A 65 -3.66 -10.30 13.29
N GLY A 66 -4.00 -9.93 12.05
CA GLY A 66 -4.50 -10.83 11.02
C GLY A 66 -5.64 -11.74 11.49
N VAL A 67 -5.81 -12.87 10.81
CA VAL A 67 -6.75 -13.92 11.23
C VAL A 67 -5.96 -15.00 11.95
N PRO A 68 -6.37 -15.41 13.17
CA PRO A 68 -5.71 -16.48 13.88
C PRO A 68 -5.64 -17.78 13.07
N HIS A 69 -4.55 -18.49 13.30
CA HIS A 69 -4.17 -19.72 12.61
C HIS A 69 -4.00 -20.84 13.63
N GLY A 70 -4.29 -22.08 13.25
CA GLY A 70 -4.06 -23.26 14.10
C GLY A 70 -3.02 -24.20 13.50
N ALA A 71 -2.01 -24.57 14.29
CA ALA A 71 -1.06 -25.63 13.95
C ALA A 71 -1.80 -26.97 13.88
N THR A 72 -1.84 -27.62 12.71
CA THR A 72 -2.56 -28.91 12.56
C THR A 72 -1.74 -30.12 13.01
N LYS A 73 -0.42 -29.93 13.11
CA LYS A 73 0.57 -30.91 13.55
C LYS A 73 1.71 -30.18 14.22
N ASP A 74 2.55 -30.93 14.92
CA ASP A 74 3.81 -30.42 15.45
C ASP A 74 4.67 -29.87 14.32
N LEU A 75 5.25 -28.69 14.54
CA LEU A 75 6.08 -28.00 13.58
C LEU A 75 7.23 -27.26 14.27
N VAL A 76 8.32 -27.01 13.54
CA VAL A 76 9.47 -26.24 14.02
C VAL A 76 9.60 -25.00 13.15
N ILE A 77 9.51 -23.80 13.75
CA ILE A 77 9.71 -22.51 13.07
C ILE A 77 10.90 -21.83 13.73
N GLU A 78 11.92 -21.46 12.94
CA GLU A 78 13.12 -20.77 13.43
C GLU A 78 13.73 -21.42 14.69
N GLY A 79 13.70 -22.76 14.75
CA GLY A 79 14.21 -23.55 15.88
C GLY A 79 13.23 -23.76 17.05
N TYR A 80 12.07 -23.12 17.05
CA TYR A 80 11.04 -23.27 18.09
C TYR A 80 10.09 -24.42 17.77
N HIS A 81 9.93 -25.38 18.68
CA HIS A 81 8.90 -26.42 18.59
C HIS A 81 7.53 -25.84 18.94
N ILE A 82 6.59 -26.01 18.02
CA ILE A 82 5.21 -25.56 18.11
C ILE A 82 4.33 -26.80 18.08
N PRO A 83 3.70 -27.18 19.21
CA PRO A 83 2.82 -28.34 19.28
C PRO A 83 1.58 -28.19 18.39
N ALA A 84 1.05 -29.33 17.91
CA ALA A 84 -0.25 -29.38 17.28
C ALA A 84 -1.34 -28.76 18.18
N GLY A 85 -2.28 -28.03 17.58
CA GLY A 85 -3.34 -27.30 18.28
C GLY A 85 -2.95 -25.90 18.75
N THR A 86 -1.67 -25.51 18.64
CA THR A 86 -1.24 -24.15 19.01
C THR A 86 -1.89 -23.11 18.11
N MET A 87 -2.47 -22.06 18.72
CA MET A 87 -2.94 -20.88 18.02
C MET A 87 -1.76 -19.96 17.68
N LEU A 88 -1.70 -19.53 16.42
CA LEU A 88 -0.70 -18.65 15.86
C LEU A 88 -1.39 -17.35 15.46
N ILE A 89 -0.88 -16.21 15.95
CA ILE A 89 -1.42 -14.88 15.67
C ILE A 89 -0.36 -14.10 14.91
N PRO A 90 -0.59 -13.73 13.64
CA PRO A 90 0.36 -12.93 12.88
C PRO A 90 0.31 -11.47 13.36
N LEU A 91 1.45 -10.94 13.83
CA LEU A 91 1.57 -9.54 14.24
C LEU A 91 1.84 -8.65 13.01
N ILE A 92 0.85 -8.48 12.14
CA ILE A 92 0.99 -7.76 10.86
C ILE A 92 1.41 -6.31 11.09
N ALA A 93 0.82 -5.63 12.07
CA ALA A 93 1.16 -4.24 12.38
C ALA A 93 2.65 -4.07 12.73
N GLU A 94 3.22 -4.99 13.51
CA GLU A 94 4.65 -4.98 13.85
C GLU A 94 5.52 -5.17 12.60
N VAL A 95 5.21 -6.16 11.75
CA VAL A 95 5.94 -6.39 10.49
C VAL A 95 5.86 -5.17 9.55
N HIS A 96 4.76 -4.43 9.58
CA HIS A 96 4.57 -3.23 8.76
C HIS A 96 5.32 -2.01 9.31
N HIS A 97 5.70 -2.01 10.59
CA HIS A 97 6.47 -0.92 11.23
C HIS A 97 7.91 -1.32 11.58
N ASP A 98 8.33 -2.55 11.29
CA ASP A 98 9.66 -3.03 11.58
C ASP A 98 10.73 -2.30 10.74
N THR A 99 11.61 -1.57 11.43
CA THR A 99 12.73 -0.81 10.83
C THR A 99 13.72 -1.68 10.03
N SER A 100 13.77 -2.98 10.27
CA SER A 100 14.59 -3.93 9.50
C SER A 100 14.04 -4.17 8.09
N HIS A 101 12.74 -3.91 7.88
CA HIS A 101 12.05 -4.08 6.61
C HIS A 101 11.67 -2.74 5.97
N TRP A 102 11.46 -1.70 6.77
CA TRP A 102 10.92 -0.42 6.32
C TRP A 102 11.81 0.74 6.76
N THR A 103 12.38 1.47 5.80
CA THR A 103 13.07 2.74 6.09
C THR A 103 12.04 3.80 6.48
N ALA A 104 12.25 4.46 7.63
CA ALA A 104 11.33 5.44 8.20
C ALA A 104 9.89 4.89 8.24
N PRO A 105 9.62 3.85 9.06
CA PRO A 105 8.37 3.10 9.03
C PRO A 105 7.16 3.93 9.42
N ASP A 106 7.33 4.96 10.25
CA ASP A 106 6.22 5.81 10.71
C ASP A 106 5.93 6.96 9.76
N GLU A 107 6.75 7.16 8.72
CA GLU A 107 6.54 8.20 7.72
C GLU A 107 5.67 7.70 6.56
N TYR A 108 4.67 8.50 6.18
CA TYR A 108 3.86 8.27 4.98
C TYR A 108 4.65 8.55 3.70
N ARG A 109 5.17 7.49 3.07
CA ARG A 109 6.03 7.57 1.87
C ARG A 109 5.56 6.67 0.73
N PRO A 110 4.54 7.07 -0.06
CA PRO A 110 4.00 6.28 -1.17
C PRO A 110 5.05 5.75 -2.16
N HIS A 111 6.07 6.57 -2.49
CA HIS A 111 7.13 6.21 -3.43
C HIS A 111 7.85 4.89 -3.13
N ARG A 112 7.82 4.39 -1.88
CA ARG A 112 8.41 3.09 -1.53
C ARG A 112 7.76 1.90 -2.27
N PHE A 113 6.53 2.06 -2.74
CA PHE A 113 5.80 1.06 -3.51
C PHE A 113 5.93 1.24 -5.03
N ILE A 114 6.78 2.15 -5.49
CA ILE A 114 7.01 2.39 -6.92
C ILE A 114 8.44 1.95 -7.25
N ASP A 115 8.57 1.20 -8.34
CA ASP A 115 9.87 0.92 -8.92
C ASP A 115 10.37 2.14 -9.70
N PRO A 116 11.51 2.74 -9.33
CA PRO A 116 11.98 3.98 -9.95
C PRO A 116 12.42 3.80 -11.42
N SER A 117 12.69 2.57 -11.87
CA SER A 117 13.12 2.29 -13.24
C SER A 117 11.96 2.05 -14.20
N THR A 118 10.87 1.44 -13.72
CA THR A 118 9.72 1.06 -14.55
C THR A 118 8.50 1.95 -14.33
N ASN A 119 8.49 2.75 -13.26
CA ASN A 119 7.31 3.47 -12.77
C ASN A 119 6.08 2.57 -12.62
N GLN A 120 6.29 1.35 -12.11
CA GLN A 120 5.21 0.41 -11.82
C GLN A 120 5.17 0.10 -10.33
N ILE A 121 4.03 -0.43 -9.87
CA ILE A 121 3.87 -0.90 -8.50
C ILE A 121 4.86 -2.03 -8.23
N ARG A 122 5.74 -1.79 -7.25
CA ARG A 122 6.64 -2.80 -6.70
C ARG A 122 6.00 -3.47 -5.50
N ARG A 123 6.00 -4.81 -5.50
CA ARG A 123 5.59 -5.60 -4.34
C ARG A 123 6.71 -5.63 -3.31
N HIS A 124 6.35 -5.50 -2.04
CA HIS A 124 7.26 -5.66 -0.90
C HIS A 124 6.89 -6.95 -0.16
N SER A 125 7.86 -7.81 0.16
CA SER A 125 7.60 -9.11 0.80
C SER A 125 6.99 -8.96 2.20
N SER A 126 7.39 -7.92 2.93
CA SER A 126 6.82 -7.59 4.26
C SER A 126 5.50 -6.80 4.18
N PHE A 127 4.93 -6.57 2.99
CA PHE A 127 3.63 -5.93 2.82
C PHE A 127 2.53 -6.97 2.61
N MET A 128 1.67 -7.11 3.62
CA MET A 128 0.63 -8.15 3.67
C MET A 128 -0.67 -7.69 4.35
N PRO A 129 -1.28 -6.56 3.95
CA PRO A 129 -2.54 -6.09 4.55
C PRO A 129 -3.72 -7.04 4.31
N PHE A 130 -3.61 -7.91 3.31
CA PHE A 130 -4.60 -8.95 2.96
C PHE A 130 -4.14 -10.36 3.32
N GLN A 131 -3.12 -10.49 4.18
CA GLN A 131 -2.43 -11.74 4.51
C GLN A 131 -1.78 -12.41 3.28
N THR A 132 -1.22 -13.60 3.44
CA THR A 132 -0.56 -14.35 2.37
C THR A 132 -0.86 -15.85 2.47
N GLY A 133 -0.48 -16.61 1.45
CA GLY A 133 -0.66 -18.06 1.39
C GLY A 133 -2.11 -18.49 1.16
N ARG A 134 -2.43 -19.74 1.54
CA ARG A 134 -3.72 -20.40 1.22
C ARG A 134 -4.96 -19.73 1.83
N ARG A 135 -4.76 -18.88 2.84
CA ARG A 135 -5.83 -18.15 3.54
C ARG A 135 -5.72 -16.63 3.35
N ALA A 136 -4.96 -16.20 2.34
CA ALA A 136 -4.99 -14.81 1.89
C ALA A 136 -6.43 -14.38 1.59
N CYS A 137 -6.72 -13.09 1.78
CA CYS A 137 -8.06 -12.55 1.63
C CYS A 137 -8.58 -12.79 0.20
N PRO A 138 -9.67 -13.56 0.02
CA PRO A 138 -10.24 -13.78 -1.31
C PRO A 138 -10.86 -12.50 -1.90
N GLY A 139 -11.05 -11.46 -1.07
CA GLY A 139 -11.62 -10.18 -1.46
C GLY A 139 -10.57 -9.09 -1.75
N GLU A 140 -9.27 -9.41 -1.80
CA GLU A 140 -8.22 -8.39 -2.04
C GLU A 140 -8.49 -7.57 -3.30
N ASP A 141 -8.64 -8.22 -4.45
CA ASP A 141 -8.82 -7.52 -5.73
C ASP A 141 -10.09 -6.66 -5.72
N HIS A 142 -11.19 -7.18 -5.16
CA HIS A 142 -12.44 -6.45 -5.03
C HIS A 142 -12.29 -5.24 -4.10
N ALA A 143 -11.62 -5.41 -2.95
CA ALA A 143 -11.41 -4.32 -2.00
C ALA A 143 -10.55 -3.21 -2.60
N ARG A 144 -9.43 -3.54 -3.25
CA ARG A 144 -8.54 -2.56 -3.89
C ARG A 144 -9.26 -1.79 -4.99
N MET A 145 -9.99 -2.51 -5.85
CA MET A 145 -10.80 -1.91 -6.91
C MET A 145 -11.81 -0.91 -6.37
N VAL A 146 -12.61 -1.32 -5.38
CA VAL A 146 -13.65 -0.47 -4.80
C VAL A 146 -13.05 0.75 -4.10
N MET A 147 -11.99 0.55 -3.30
CA MET A 147 -11.33 1.66 -2.60
C MET A 147 -10.74 2.68 -3.57
N LEU A 148 -10.06 2.24 -4.64
CA LEU A 148 -9.51 3.13 -5.64
C LEU A 148 -10.60 3.93 -6.35
N LEU A 149 -11.67 3.26 -6.83
CA LEU A 149 -12.76 3.97 -7.50
C LEU A 149 -13.40 5.03 -6.60
N TYR A 150 -13.71 4.71 -5.33
CA TYR A 150 -14.25 5.72 -4.42
C TYR A 150 -13.26 6.85 -4.15
N LEU A 151 -11.99 6.51 -3.92
CA LEU A 151 -10.94 7.50 -3.67
C LEU A 151 -10.80 8.47 -4.83
N THR A 152 -10.71 7.98 -6.07
CA THR A 152 -10.57 8.83 -7.25
C THR A 152 -11.77 9.74 -7.42
N GLN A 153 -12.99 9.24 -7.24
CA GLN A 153 -14.18 10.08 -7.37
C GLN A 153 -14.26 11.15 -6.29
N ILE A 154 -13.84 10.84 -5.06
CA ILE A 154 -13.78 11.84 -3.99
C ILE A 154 -12.76 12.92 -4.34
N LEU A 155 -11.53 12.54 -4.72
CA LEU A 155 -10.45 13.48 -4.95
C LEU A 155 -10.64 14.33 -6.23
N LEU A 156 -11.35 13.83 -7.24
CA LEU A 156 -11.72 14.64 -8.41
C LEU A 156 -12.62 15.82 -8.04
N HIS A 157 -13.47 15.67 -7.03
CA HIS A 157 -14.52 16.62 -6.69
C HIS A 157 -14.25 17.40 -5.40
N TYR A 158 -13.38 16.89 -4.53
CA TYR A 158 -13.13 17.44 -3.21
C TYR A 158 -11.65 17.43 -2.86
N LYS A 159 -11.20 18.54 -2.26
CA LYS A 159 -9.91 18.61 -1.57
C LYS A 159 -10.13 18.30 -0.09
N MET A 160 -9.44 17.29 0.41
CA MET A 160 -9.49 16.86 1.81
C MET A 160 -8.55 17.71 2.64
N ILE A 161 -9.06 18.33 3.71
CA ILE A 161 -8.28 19.20 4.61
C ILE A 161 -8.65 18.83 6.05
N LEU A 162 -7.64 18.76 6.92
CA LEU A 162 -7.89 18.62 8.35
C LEU A 162 -8.52 19.90 8.92
N PRO A 163 -9.60 19.81 9.72
CA PRO A 163 -10.11 20.99 10.41
C PRO A 163 -9.05 21.49 11.41
N GLY A 164 -8.88 22.80 11.53
CA GLY A 164 -7.71 23.43 12.16
C GLY A 164 -7.36 22.93 13.58
N ASP A 165 -8.34 22.54 14.37
CA ASP A 165 -8.12 22.03 15.74
C ASP A 165 -7.67 20.56 15.79
N TYR A 166 -7.76 19.82 14.69
CA TYR A 166 -7.44 18.39 14.65
C TYR A 166 -5.98 18.10 14.27
N ALA A 167 -5.27 19.06 13.69
CA ALA A 167 -3.83 18.93 13.40
C ALA A 167 -3.00 18.58 14.65
N LYS A 168 -3.45 19.02 15.85
CA LYS A 168 -2.78 18.72 17.12
C LYS A 168 -2.90 17.27 17.59
N TYR A 169 -3.88 16.52 17.10
CA TYR A 169 -4.09 15.11 17.47
C TYR A 169 -3.31 14.15 16.55
N PHE A 170 -2.75 14.69 15.46
CA PHE A 170 -1.87 13.98 14.55
C PHE A 170 -0.58 14.77 14.42
N PRO A 171 0.23 14.85 15.51
CA PRO A 171 1.50 15.53 15.44
C PRO A 171 2.38 14.78 14.45
N ASN A 172 2.53 15.34 13.25
CA ASN A 172 3.71 15.04 12.45
C ASN A 172 4.89 15.51 13.30
N GLU A 173 5.70 14.58 13.81
CA GLU A 173 7.05 14.94 14.27
C GLU A 173 7.72 15.66 13.09
N ASP A 174 8.01 16.95 13.28
CA ASP A 174 8.67 17.87 12.34
C ASP A 174 7.88 18.42 11.14
N THR A 175 6.90 19.29 11.41
CA THR A 175 6.40 20.26 10.40
C THR A 175 7.40 21.38 10.07
N THR A 176 8.52 21.50 10.79
CA THR A 176 9.47 22.62 10.61
C THR A 176 10.64 22.30 9.67
N ILE A 177 10.90 21.04 9.30
CA ILE A 177 12.10 20.66 8.51
C ILE A 177 11.77 20.10 7.11
N LYS A 178 10.54 19.66 6.82
CA LYS A 178 10.22 19.02 5.52
C LYS A 178 9.99 19.97 4.33
N GLN A 179 9.98 21.29 4.54
CA GLN A 179 9.91 22.27 3.45
C GLN A 179 11.28 22.44 2.79
N SER A 180 11.67 21.56 1.85
CA SER A 180 12.36 21.96 0.59
C SER A 180 13.04 20.82 -0.17
N ASN A 181 13.48 19.72 0.46
CA ASN A 181 14.43 18.82 -0.22
C ASN A 181 13.93 17.41 -0.57
N GLN A 182 12.97 16.84 0.17
CA GLN A 182 12.49 15.47 -0.12
C GLN A 182 11.37 15.46 -1.17
N TYR A 183 10.40 16.37 -1.06
CA TYR A 183 9.26 16.44 -1.98
C TYR A 183 9.61 17.03 -3.36
N SER A 184 10.61 17.90 -3.46
CA SER A 184 11.13 18.34 -4.76
C SER A 184 11.87 17.23 -5.52
N ASN A 185 12.37 16.19 -4.84
CA ASN A 185 12.89 15.00 -5.52
C ASN A 185 11.77 14.07 -5.96
N ASP A 186 10.73 13.92 -5.13
CA ASP A 186 9.53 13.15 -5.45
C ASP A 186 8.74 13.74 -6.63
N GLU A 187 8.59 15.08 -6.69
CA GLU A 187 7.98 15.78 -7.82
C GLU A 187 8.82 15.62 -9.11
N LYS A 188 10.15 15.68 -9.01
CA LYS A 188 11.06 15.39 -10.13
C LYS A 188 10.98 13.94 -10.59
N ILE A 189 10.82 12.98 -9.68
CA ILE A 189 10.65 11.56 -10.01
C ILE A 189 9.29 11.34 -10.69
N PHE A 190 8.22 11.95 -10.15
CA PHE A 190 6.88 11.91 -10.75
C PHE A 190 6.85 12.52 -12.16
N ASP A 191 7.46 13.69 -12.34
CA ASP A 191 7.52 14.36 -13.64
C ASP A 191 8.45 13.62 -14.63
N ALA A 192 9.59 13.10 -14.19
CA ALA A 192 10.48 12.28 -15.02
C ALA A 192 9.78 11.00 -15.50
N ALA A 193 9.04 10.34 -14.61
CA ALA A 193 8.29 9.13 -14.93
C ALA A 193 7.15 9.39 -15.94
N ASN A 194 6.46 10.54 -15.82
CA ASN A 194 5.39 10.92 -16.74
C ASN A 194 5.88 11.51 -18.07
N SER A 195 7.14 11.94 -18.18
CA SER A 195 7.72 12.43 -19.43
C SER A 195 8.16 11.31 -20.40
N THR A 196 8.32 10.09 -19.89
CA THR A 196 8.87 8.94 -20.65
C THR A 196 7.77 8.10 -21.33
N THR A 197 6.49 8.35 -21.05
CA THR A 197 5.35 7.56 -21.57
C THR A 197 4.90 7.95 -22.98
N ASN A 198 5.60 8.86 -23.67
CA ASN A 198 5.26 9.29 -25.03
C ASN A 198 6.25 8.80 -26.12
N SER A 199 6.86 7.64 -25.94
CA SER A 199 7.37 6.82 -27.04
C SER A 199 7.71 5.43 -26.54
N ASP A 200 7.29 4.42 -27.29
CA ASP A 200 7.72 3.01 -27.20
C ASP A 200 6.72 2.04 -26.55
N LYS A 201 5.67 1.75 -27.35
CA LYS A 201 5.09 0.41 -27.42
C LYS A 201 6.15 -0.54 -27.97
N ASN A 202 6.71 -1.44 -27.15
CA ASN A 202 6.89 -2.86 -27.49
C ASN A 202 7.69 -3.65 -26.43
N ASN A 203 6.97 -4.65 -25.89
CA ASN A 203 7.39 -6.03 -25.65
C ASN A 203 8.29 -6.43 -24.46
N SER A 204 7.80 -7.51 -23.85
CA SER A 204 8.47 -8.67 -23.26
C SER A 204 8.85 -8.68 -21.77
N ASN A 205 8.17 -9.61 -21.07
CA ASN A 205 8.66 -10.61 -20.12
C ASN A 205 9.92 -10.30 -19.31
N ILE A 206 9.83 -10.46 -17.99
CA ILE A 206 10.66 -11.32 -17.11
C ILE A 206 10.65 -10.76 -15.68
N ASN A 207 10.12 -11.54 -14.72
CA ASN A 207 10.86 -12.05 -13.55
C ASN A 207 9.90 -12.67 -12.52
N GLN A 208 9.82 -14.00 -12.56
CA GLN A 208 9.00 -14.83 -11.68
C GLN A 208 9.84 -15.55 -10.59
N GLN A 209 11.09 -15.12 -10.38
CA GLN A 209 12.11 -16.01 -9.82
C GLN A 209 12.45 -15.80 -8.34
N ASP A 210 11.89 -14.78 -7.68
CA ASP A 210 12.18 -14.50 -6.26
C ASP A 210 11.01 -14.83 -5.32
N ASN A 211 9.87 -15.24 -5.88
CA ASN A 211 8.69 -15.64 -5.12
C ASN A 211 8.61 -17.15 -4.88
N SER A 212 9.52 -17.98 -5.41
CA SER A 212 9.46 -19.43 -5.25
C SER A 212 9.91 -19.88 -3.86
N GLU A 213 11.00 -19.34 -3.30
CA GLU A 213 11.56 -19.84 -2.04
C GLU A 213 10.71 -19.50 -0.80
N ILE A 214 10.14 -18.29 -0.74
CA ILE A 214 9.24 -17.89 0.36
C ILE A 214 7.88 -18.60 0.23
N LYS A 215 7.36 -18.72 -0.99
CA LYS A 215 6.11 -19.44 -1.26
C LYS A 215 6.26 -20.94 -0.99
N GLN A 216 7.42 -21.53 -1.28
CA GLN A 216 7.73 -22.94 -1.02
C GLN A 216 7.91 -23.25 0.47
N LYS A 217 8.40 -22.30 1.29
CA LYS A 217 8.40 -22.42 2.76
C LYS A 217 6.99 -22.29 3.36
N CYS A 218 6.14 -21.42 2.82
CA CYS A 218 4.76 -21.23 3.29
C CYS A 218 3.77 -22.30 2.78
N ASP A 219 3.97 -22.85 1.58
CA ASP A 219 3.05 -23.82 0.95
C ASP A 219 3.04 -25.19 1.64
N ASN A 220 4.09 -25.50 2.42
CA ASN A 220 4.23 -26.73 3.21
C ASN A 220 3.62 -26.65 4.61
N ILE A 221 3.11 -25.49 5.00
CA ILE A 221 2.53 -25.27 6.32
C ILE A 221 1.01 -25.44 6.20
N GLN A 222 0.52 -26.64 6.52
CA GLN A 222 -0.92 -26.93 6.62
C GLN A 222 -1.47 -26.32 7.91
N ILE A 223 -1.90 -25.07 7.84
CA ILE A 223 -2.57 -24.35 8.92
C ILE A 223 -4.05 -24.15 8.55
N ARG A 224 -4.94 -24.37 9.51
CA ARG A 224 -6.37 -24.08 9.37
C ARG A 224 -6.71 -22.74 10.05
N SER A 225 -7.69 -22.03 9.52
CA SER A 225 -8.38 -20.89 10.16
C SER A 225 -9.57 -21.37 10.98
#